data_AF-A0A1E7DT98-F1
#
_entry.id   AF-A0A1E7DT98-F1
#
_cell.length_a   1.000
_cell.length_b   1.000
_cell.length_c   1.000
_cell.angle_alpha   90.00
_cell.angle_beta   90.00
_cell.angle_gamma   90.00
#
_symmetry.space_group_name_H-M   'P 1'
#
loop_
_entity.id
_entity.type
_entity.pdbx_description
1 polymer ?
#
loop_
_entity_poly.entity_id
_entity_poly.type
_entity_poly.pdbx_seq_one_letter_code
_entity_poly.pdbx_strand_id
1 'polypeptide(L)'
;MNYEKIKSGALALLVLISLAFTWGIWNYQPSYETIADGADDIVKEVEIGQQRKISELVKPSKIILHQGSDHYGTVSEQELDWMMEEMANWTFFEPENVSSSFVNELEFSKLLSSDSHVELFFSSSVPFNTIKTMFSFNDTIVPNAVFNRIVITEAEEENKAFVYFVSVQERLVFRSQIETRSLKEFKDHYVEDAARLEPYISHQVPQGSLLYVPKEPPVLTVQNYLSKQIDAETFKRALFNDPSYVRRGSRSGIDEYTDGSSFMRVNSSTGTITYVNPAETPQSMPLDQLIEKSINFVNDHKGWVDDYRLFTAEPGLSNIGYRLFSGDFPVFDSQSMAELSQIWGQDRIYQYERSSFIVQLDKPLPPEESVELKSGQEALNQVINLESIDPLLLTDMRIGYEMTLEQDSRKILTLKPFWYYQYNGVWQKLVTDERRPVDGLE
;
A
#
# COMPACT_ATOMS: atom_id res chain seq x y z
N MET A 1 -17.42 86.97 28.78
CA MET A 1 -17.47 85.91 29.81
C MET A 1 -18.42 84.74 29.46
N ASN A 2 -18.64 84.43 28.17
CA ASN A 2 -19.50 83.31 27.74
C ASN A 2 -18.79 82.28 26.86
N TYR A 3 -17.64 82.62 26.25
CA TYR A 3 -16.93 81.72 25.33
C TYR A 3 -16.20 80.58 26.05
N GLU A 4 -15.60 80.85 27.21
CA GLU A 4 -14.92 79.81 28.01
C GLU A 4 -15.89 78.83 28.67
N LYS A 5 -17.10 79.30 29.03
CA LYS A 5 -18.16 78.44 29.57
C LYS A 5 -18.72 77.50 28.50
N ILE A 6 -18.85 77.98 27.26
CA ILE A 6 -19.27 77.15 26.12
C ILE A 6 -18.19 76.12 25.77
N LYS A 7 -16.90 76.52 25.75
CA LYS A 7 -15.80 75.58 25.54
C LYS A 7 -15.71 74.52 26.64
N SER A 8 -15.84 74.93 27.90
CA SER A 8 -15.83 73.98 29.04
C SER A 8 -17.05 73.06 29.02
N GLY A 9 -18.23 73.57 28.64
CA GLY A 9 -19.43 72.76 28.47
C GLY A 9 -19.32 71.75 27.32
N ALA A 10 -18.78 72.18 26.17
CA ALA A 10 -18.54 71.30 25.03
C ALA A 10 -17.48 70.22 25.34
N LEU A 11 -16.43 70.59 26.07
CA LEU A 11 -15.41 69.64 26.51
C LEU A 11 -15.99 68.61 27.49
N ALA A 12 -16.77 69.05 28.48
CA ALA A 12 -17.43 68.16 29.42
C ALA A 12 -18.41 67.20 28.72
N LEU A 13 -19.16 67.69 27.72
CA LEU A 13 -20.03 66.86 26.89
C LEU A 13 -19.25 65.80 26.11
N LEU A 14 -18.12 66.18 25.49
CA LEU A 14 -17.25 65.25 24.76
C LEU A 14 -16.68 64.16 25.66
N VAL A 15 -16.27 64.52 26.88
CA VAL A 15 -15.78 63.55 27.88
C VAL A 15 -16.90 62.58 28.28
N LEU A 16 -18.12 63.07 28.50
CA LEU A 16 -19.26 62.21 28.84
C LEU A 16 -19.64 61.28 27.68
N ILE A 17 -19.61 61.76 26.44
CA ILE A 17 -19.85 60.94 25.25
C ILE A 17 -18.75 59.88 25.09
N SER A 18 -17.48 60.25 25.32
CA SER A 18 -16.37 59.30 25.30
C SER A 18 -16.55 58.21 26.34
N LEU A 19 -16.91 58.57 27.57
CA LEU A 19 -17.16 57.60 28.65
C LEU A 19 -18.35 56.70 28.34
N ALA A 20 -19.42 57.25 27.74
CA ALA A 20 -20.58 56.47 27.30
C ALA A 20 -20.22 55.48 26.19
N PHE A 21 -19.39 55.88 25.21
CA PHE A 21 -18.88 54.96 24.19
C PHE A 21 -17.93 53.92 24.75
N THR A 22 -17.03 54.29 25.66
CA THR A 22 -16.12 53.34 26.31
C THR A 22 -16.91 52.31 27.13
N TRP A 23 -17.92 52.76 27.89
CA TRP A 23 -18.83 51.85 28.60
C TRP A 23 -19.64 50.99 27.63
N GLY A 24 -20.08 51.58 26.51
CA GLY A 24 -20.72 50.87 25.41
C GLY A 24 -19.85 49.73 24.88
N ILE A 25 -18.57 49.97 24.59
CA ILE A 25 -17.65 48.94 24.08
C ILE A 25 -17.35 47.87 25.13
N TRP A 26 -17.17 48.26 26.41
CA TRP A 26 -16.92 47.31 27.50
C TRP A 26 -18.12 46.42 27.80
N ASN A 27 -19.33 46.94 27.62
CA ASN A 27 -20.58 46.23 27.88
C ASN A 27 -21.22 45.66 26.60
N TYR A 28 -20.60 45.90 25.44
CA TYR A 28 -20.96 45.28 24.17
C TYR A 28 -20.38 43.88 24.15
N GLN A 29 -21.14 42.93 24.68
CA GLN A 29 -21.02 41.55 24.23
C GLN A 29 -21.65 41.51 22.84
N PRO A 30 -20.89 41.29 21.75
CA PRO A 30 -21.52 40.92 20.51
C PRO A 30 -22.34 39.66 20.82
N SER A 31 -23.65 39.69 20.56
CA SER A 31 -24.33 38.45 20.27
C SER A 31 -23.68 37.97 18.97
N TYR A 32 -22.59 37.21 19.10
CA TYR A 32 -22.46 36.08 18.21
C TYR A 32 -23.79 35.37 18.41
N GLU A 33 -24.68 35.48 17.42
CA GLU A 33 -25.50 34.33 17.12
C GLU A 33 -24.48 33.21 17.07
N THR A 34 -24.40 32.43 18.16
CA THR A 34 -23.91 31.08 18.04
C THR A 34 -24.63 30.60 16.80
N ILE A 35 -23.86 30.27 15.77
CA ILE A 35 -24.32 29.49 14.64
C ILE A 35 -24.70 28.14 15.26
N ALA A 36 -25.77 28.11 16.03
CA ALA A 36 -26.32 26.95 16.72
C ALA A 36 -27.31 26.25 15.78
N ASP A 37 -27.70 26.91 14.69
CA ASP A 37 -28.44 26.35 13.57
C ASP A 37 -27.56 26.13 12.33
N GLY A 38 -26.24 26.07 12.51
CA GLY A 38 -25.27 25.67 11.48
C GLY A 38 -24.02 24.95 12.03
N ALA A 39 -23.88 24.79 13.35
CA ALA A 39 -22.83 23.99 13.98
C ALA A 39 -23.07 22.46 13.89
N ASP A 40 -24.22 22.02 13.38
CA ASP A 40 -24.42 20.63 12.96
C ASP A 40 -23.86 20.34 11.55
N ASP A 41 -23.40 21.38 10.83
CA ASP A 41 -22.78 21.26 9.50
C ASP A 41 -21.26 21.55 9.55
N ILE A 42 -20.64 21.33 10.72
CA ILE A 42 -19.24 20.91 10.74
C ILE A 42 -19.25 19.60 9.95
N VAL A 43 -18.76 19.62 8.71
CA VAL A 43 -18.64 18.45 7.84
C VAL A 43 -18.18 17.29 8.72
N LYS A 44 -19.10 16.37 9.04
CA LYS A 44 -18.76 15.21 9.86
C LYS A 44 -17.62 14.52 9.15
N GLU A 45 -16.45 14.48 9.79
CA GLU A 45 -15.29 13.76 9.29
C GLU A 45 -15.78 12.37 8.90
N VAL A 46 -15.61 12.02 7.62
CA VAL A 46 -16.15 10.77 7.10
C VAL A 46 -15.26 9.65 7.61
N GLU A 47 -15.85 8.73 8.37
CA GLU A 47 -15.14 7.57 8.90
C GLU A 47 -15.62 6.31 8.18
N ILE A 48 -14.83 5.83 7.22
CA ILE A 48 -15.10 4.56 6.54
C ILE A 48 -14.50 3.37 7.32
N GLY A 49 -13.34 3.58 7.91
CA GLY A 49 -12.52 2.62 8.66
C GLY A 49 -11.50 3.36 9.53
N GLN A 50 -10.21 3.15 9.28
CA GLN A 50 -9.11 3.76 10.05
C GLN A 50 -8.09 4.50 9.16
N GLN A 51 -7.22 5.26 9.82
CA GLN A 51 -5.99 5.77 9.21
C GLN A 51 -4.87 4.74 9.37
N ARG A 52 -3.90 4.75 8.45
CA ARG A 52 -2.71 3.90 8.52
C ARG A 52 -1.44 4.71 8.30
N LYS A 53 -0.37 4.31 8.98
CA LYS A 53 0.98 4.86 8.74
C LYS A 53 1.57 4.28 7.46
N ILE A 54 2.53 5.01 6.89
CA ILE A 54 3.26 4.55 5.71
C ILE A 54 3.99 3.22 5.92
N SER A 55 4.51 2.97 7.13
CA SER A 55 5.20 1.72 7.50
C SER A 55 4.30 0.50 7.51
N GLU A 56 2.98 0.68 7.69
CA GLU A 56 2.00 -0.41 7.63
C GLU A 56 1.65 -0.78 6.18
N LEU A 57 1.82 0.17 5.25
CA LEU A 57 1.44 0.04 3.85
C LEU A 57 2.63 -0.30 2.95
N VAL A 58 3.82 0.19 3.27
CA VAL A 58 5.06 0.03 2.49
C VAL A 58 6.02 -0.86 3.26
N LYS A 59 5.87 -2.18 3.07
CA LYS A 59 6.72 -3.21 3.66
C LYS A 59 7.11 -4.26 2.61
N PRO A 60 8.17 -5.05 2.84
CA PRO A 60 8.53 -6.15 1.95
C PRO A 60 7.40 -7.17 1.85
N SER A 61 7.37 -7.92 0.74
CA SER A 61 6.47 -9.04 0.51
C SER A 61 7.10 -10.41 0.75
N LYS A 62 8.43 -10.47 0.89
CA LYS A 62 9.18 -11.71 1.12
C LYS A 62 10.58 -11.39 1.65
N ILE A 63 11.11 -12.27 2.48
CA ILE A 63 12.51 -12.26 2.94
C ILE A 63 13.13 -13.60 2.54
N ILE A 64 14.33 -13.56 1.96
CA ILE A 64 15.14 -14.74 1.65
C ILE A 64 16.51 -14.61 2.33
N LEU A 65 16.89 -15.61 3.11
CA LEU A 65 18.25 -15.86 3.55
C LEU A 65 18.96 -16.71 2.52
N HIS A 66 20.15 -16.29 2.13
CA HIS A 66 21.06 -17.03 1.28
C HIS A 66 22.21 -17.58 2.12
N GLN A 67 22.53 -18.87 1.94
CA GLN A 67 23.66 -19.55 2.56
C GLN A 67 24.31 -20.47 1.53
N GLY A 68 25.33 -19.95 0.82
CA GLY A 68 25.94 -20.60 -0.33
C GLY A 68 24.90 -20.84 -1.43
N SER A 69 24.63 -22.10 -1.75
CA SER A 69 23.61 -22.49 -2.73
C SER A 69 22.22 -22.70 -2.14
N ASP A 70 22.10 -22.70 -0.81
CA ASP A 70 20.84 -22.94 -0.14
C ASP A 70 20.10 -21.62 0.13
N HIS A 71 18.78 -21.67 0.00
CA HIS A 71 17.89 -20.54 0.19
C HIS A 71 16.80 -20.91 1.17
N TYR A 72 16.59 -20.02 2.14
CA TYR A 72 15.52 -20.15 3.13
C TYR A 72 14.74 -18.86 3.16
N GLY A 73 13.44 -18.91 3.40
CA GLY A 73 12.63 -17.71 3.27
C GLY A 73 11.36 -17.72 4.08
N THR A 74 10.74 -16.56 4.12
CA THR A 74 9.45 -16.34 4.76
C THR A 74 8.65 -15.27 4.02
N VAL A 75 7.35 -15.48 4.01
CA VAL A 75 6.34 -14.48 3.60
C VAL A 75 5.46 -14.09 4.79
N SER A 76 5.79 -14.57 5.99
CA SER A 76 4.99 -14.36 7.19
C SER A 76 4.88 -12.89 7.53
N GLU A 77 3.67 -12.37 7.69
CA GLU A 77 3.44 -10.98 8.08
C GLU A 77 4.17 -10.64 9.38
N GLN A 78 4.18 -11.54 10.36
CA GLN A 78 4.89 -11.34 11.62
C GLN A 78 6.39 -11.15 11.42
N GLU A 79 7.00 -11.93 10.51
CA GLU A 79 8.42 -11.81 10.18
C GLU A 79 8.73 -10.53 9.41
N LEU A 80 7.87 -10.16 8.47
CA LEU A 80 8.00 -8.92 7.69
C LEU A 80 7.89 -7.69 8.59
N ASP A 81 6.95 -7.69 9.53
CA ASP A 81 6.76 -6.60 10.49
C ASP A 81 7.93 -6.53 11.47
N TRP A 82 8.37 -7.68 12.00
CA TRP A 82 9.55 -7.74 12.86
C TRP A 82 10.79 -7.16 12.17
N MET A 83 11.04 -7.51 10.90
CA MET A 83 12.16 -6.97 10.13
C MET A 83 12.07 -5.45 9.99
N MET A 84 10.88 -4.92 9.69
CA MET A 84 10.69 -3.47 9.55
C MET A 84 10.88 -2.73 10.88
N GLU A 85 10.40 -3.30 11.99
CA GLU A 85 10.61 -2.76 13.34
C GLU A 85 12.09 -2.79 13.74
N GLU A 86 12.78 -3.89 13.42
CA GLU A 86 14.20 -4.05 13.68
C GLU A 86 15.03 -3.03 12.90
N MET A 87 14.78 -2.87 11.60
CA MET A 87 15.43 -1.87 10.75
C MET A 87 15.15 -0.43 11.20
N ALA A 88 13.97 -0.16 11.78
CA ALA A 88 13.65 1.17 12.31
C ALA A 88 14.54 1.57 13.50
N ASN A 89 15.11 0.59 14.22
CA ASN A 89 16.05 0.83 15.32
C ASN A 89 17.49 1.05 14.86
N TRP A 90 17.78 0.85 13.57
CA TRP A 90 19.13 1.01 13.02
C TRP A 90 19.41 2.47 12.64
N THR A 91 20.68 2.86 12.71
CA THR A 91 21.14 4.13 12.14
C THR A 91 21.85 3.87 10.82
N PHE A 92 21.26 4.35 9.73
CA PHE A 92 21.81 4.26 8.39
C PHE A 92 22.73 5.45 8.10
N PHE A 93 23.91 5.19 7.55
CA PHE A 93 24.78 6.23 7.01
C PHE A 93 24.30 6.65 5.61
N GLU A 94 24.77 7.81 5.13
CA GLU A 94 24.47 8.29 3.78
C GLU A 94 24.67 7.18 2.72
N PRO A 95 23.63 6.83 1.93
CA PRO A 95 23.77 5.81 0.90
C PRO A 95 24.66 6.28 -0.26
N GLU A 96 25.76 5.57 -0.48
CA GLU A 96 26.70 5.82 -1.57
C GLU A 96 26.28 5.06 -2.84
N ASN A 97 26.26 5.72 -4.00
CA ASN A 97 26.04 5.04 -5.27
C ASN A 97 27.28 4.23 -5.67
N VAL A 98 27.15 2.90 -5.64
CA VAL A 98 28.21 1.94 -5.98
C VAL A 98 27.88 1.15 -7.27
N SER A 99 26.92 1.63 -8.06
CA SER A 99 26.47 0.95 -9.28
C SER A 99 27.61 0.67 -10.27
N SER A 100 28.63 1.53 -10.32
CA SER A 100 29.83 1.34 -11.16
C SER A 100 30.69 0.14 -10.77
N SER A 101 30.46 -0.47 -9.61
CA SER A 101 31.14 -1.69 -9.17
C SER A 101 30.42 -2.96 -9.62
N PHE A 102 29.25 -2.83 -10.26
CA PHE A 102 28.38 -3.92 -10.68
C PHE A 102 28.00 -3.79 -12.16
N VAL A 103 29.00 -3.55 -13.03
CA VAL A 103 28.79 -3.14 -14.42
C VAL A 103 28.34 -4.30 -15.30
N ASN A 104 28.80 -5.51 -14.99
CA ASN A 104 28.41 -6.72 -15.72
C ASN A 104 27.40 -7.57 -14.93
N GLU A 105 26.61 -8.35 -15.66
CA GLU A 105 25.55 -9.20 -15.12
C GLU A 105 26.09 -10.18 -14.05
N LEU A 106 27.32 -10.67 -14.22
CA LEU A 106 27.92 -11.61 -13.29
C LEU A 106 28.27 -10.97 -11.94
N GLU A 107 28.77 -9.73 -11.93
CA GLU A 107 29.03 -8.96 -10.71
C GLU A 107 27.72 -8.58 -10.00
N PHE A 108 26.72 -8.14 -10.75
CA PHE A 108 25.41 -7.78 -10.20
C PHE A 108 24.73 -9.02 -9.59
N SER A 109 24.71 -10.14 -10.31
CA SER A 109 24.15 -11.39 -9.78
C SER A 109 24.93 -11.90 -8.57
N LYS A 110 26.26 -11.68 -8.49
CA LYS A 110 27.07 -12.02 -7.31
C LYS A 110 26.65 -11.25 -6.07
N LEU A 111 26.23 -9.99 -6.16
CA LEU A 111 25.68 -9.25 -5.02
C LEU A 111 24.45 -9.97 -4.45
N LEU A 112 23.59 -10.47 -5.35
CA LEU A 112 22.36 -11.21 -5.05
C LEU A 112 22.57 -12.72 -4.80
N SER A 113 23.81 -13.20 -4.84
CA SER A 113 24.14 -14.64 -4.66
C SER A 113 25.39 -14.88 -3.82
N SER A 114 25.89 -13.86 -3.11
CA SER A 114 27.07 -13.96 -2.23
C SER A 114 26.85 -14.92 -1.05
N ASP A 115 27.95 -15.42 -0.48
CA ASP A 115 27.98 -16.61 0.40
C ASP A 115 26.98 -16.58 1.56
N SER A 116 26.75 -15.45 2.24
CA SER A 116 25.60 -15.33 3.14
C SER A 116 25.08 -13.90 3.28
N HIS A 117 23.79 -13.72 3.01
CA HIS A 117 23.10 -12.44 3.10
C HIS A 117 21.59 -12.62 3.23
N VAL A 118 20.91 -11.57 3.66
CA VAL A 118 19.44 -11.51 3.74
C VAL A 118 18.93 -10.54 2.68
N GLU A 119 18.01 -10.99 1.82
CA GLU A 119 17.38 -10.20 0.77
C GLU A 119 15.89 -9.97 1.09
N LEU A 120 15.45 -8.71 1.07
CA LEU A 120 14.07 -8.29 1.25
C LEU A 120 13.50 -7.87 -0.11
N PHE A 121 12.31 -8.36 -0.43
CA PHE A 121 11.66 -8.17 -1.72
C PHE A 121 10.45 -7.26 -1.57
N PHE A 122 10.43 -6.10 -2.23
CA PHE A 122 9.25 -5.25 -2.31
C PHE A 122 8.40 -5.58 -3.55
N SER A 123 7.09 -5.42 -3.44
CA SER A 123 6.15 -5.67 -4.55
C SER A 123 6.12 -4.55 -5.59
N SER A 124 6.57 -3.35 -5.21
CA SER A 124 6.70 -2.19 -6.09
C SER A 124 8.01 -1.44 -5.80
N SER A 125 8.35 -0.49 -6.67
CA SER A 125 9.44 0.45 -6.39
C SER A 125 9.18 1.29 -5.13
N VAL A 126 10.22 1.47 -4.33
CA VAL A 126 10.21 2.28 -3.10
C VAL A 126 11.25 3.40 -3.21
N PRO A 127 10.83 4.68 -3.11
CA PRO A 127 11.75 5.81 -3.08
C PRO A 127 12.54 5.89 -1.77
N PHE A 128 13.79 6.33 -1.85
CA PHE A 128 14.59 6.66 -0.66
C PHE A 128 13.92 7.71 0.24
N ASN A 129 13.32 8.75 -0.34
CA ASN A 129 12.57 9.76 0.43
C ASN A 129 11.41 9.16 1.22
N THR A 130 10.80 8.08 0.72
CA THR A 130 9.74 7.35 1.44
C THR A 130 10.32 6.58 2.61
N ILE A 131 11.39 5.82 2.39
CA ILE A 131 12.03 5.00 3.44
C ILE A 131 12.69 5.83 4.53
N LYS A 132 13.20 7.02 4.18
CA LYS A 132 13.71 8.00 5.14
C LYS A 132 12.66 8.43 6.18
N THR A 133 11.37 8.30 5.88
CA THR A 133 10.31 8.58 6.88
C THR A 133 10.10 7.44 7.88
N MET A 134 10.62 6.25 7.58
CA MET A 134 10.44 5.04 8.36
C MET A 134 11.70 4.64 9.15
N PHE A 135 12.89 4.95 8.61
CA PHE A 135 14.17 4.60 9.22
C PHE A 135 15.02 5.83 9.57
N SER A 136 15.94 5.66 10.51
CA SER A 136 16.83 6.73 10.95
C SER A 136 18.08 6.81 10.08
N PHE A 137 18.27 7.93 9.39
CA PHE A 137 19.50 8.24 8.65
C PHE A 137 20.31 9.30 9.42
N ASN A 138 21.63 9.12 9.49
CA ASN A 138 22.52 10.06 10.18
C ASN A 138 22.58 11.44 9.48
N ASP A 139 22.45 11.43 8.16
CA ASP A 139 22.31 12.60 7.30
C ASP A 139 20.87 12.69 6.79
N THR A 140 20.46 13.92 6.49
CA THR A 140 19.17 14.20 5.88
C THR A 140 19.19 13.98 4.36
N ILE A 141 20.35 13.90 3.73
CA ILE A 141 20.43 13.70 2.27
C ILE A 141 20.33 12.20 1.97
N VAL A 142 19.36 11.84 1.13
CA VAL A 142 19.24 10.50 0.56
C VAL A 142 19.19 10.60 -0.96
N PRO A 143 19.58 9.55 -1.70
CA PRO A 143 19.55 9.57 -3.15
C PRO A 143 18.14 9.86 -3.70
N ASN A 144 18.05 10.63 -4.78
CA ASN A 144 16.82 10.73 -5.56
C ASN A 144 16.69 9.52 -6.50
N ALA A 145 16.42 8.35 -5.91
CA ALA A 145 16.32 7.08 -6.59
C ALA A 145 15.25 6.20 -5.94
N VAL A 146 14.93 5.09 -6.61
CA VAL A 146 14.03 4.06 -6.09
C VAL A 146 14.76 2.72 -6.06
N PHE A 147 14.27 1.79 -5.26
CA PHE A 147 14.74 0.42 -5.18
C PHE A 147 13.55 -0.52 -4.98
N ASN A 148 13.74 -1.81 -5.28
CA ASN A 148 12.74 -2.84 -5.02
C ASN A 148 13.31 -4.05 -4.27
N ARG A 149 14.60 -4.00 -3.92
CA ARG A 149 15.29 -4.97 -3.07
C ARG A 149 16.15 -4.28 -2.03
N ILE A 150 16.25 -4.89 -0.86
CA ILE A 150 17.25 -4.56 0.15
C ILE A 150 18.07 -5.82 0.40
N VAL A 151 19.40 -5.71 0.32
CA VAL A 151 20.33 -6.80 0.63
C VAL A 151 21.14 -6.41 1.84
N ILE A 152 21.13 -7.24 2.87
CA ILE A 152 21.83 -7.03 4.12
C ILE A 152 22.97 -8.05 4.19
N THR A 153 24.20 -7.55 4.22
CA THR A 153 25.41 -8.37 4.33
C THR A 153 26.12 -8.07 5.63
N GLU A 154 26.80 -9.06 6.19
CA GLU A 154 27.61 -8.86 7.38
C GLU A 154 28.74 -7.84 7.12
N ALA A 155 29.14 -7.10 8.15
CA ALA A 155 30.44 -6.44 8.19
C ALA A 155 31.37 -7.17 9.18
N GLU A 156 32.68 -7.03 8.98
CA GLU A 156 33.71 -7.64 9.84
C GLU A 156 33.74 -7.04 11.26
N GLU A 157 33.16 -5.85 11.46
CA GLU A 157 33.13 -5.13 12.72
C GLU A 157 31.88 -5.47 13.56
N GLU A 158 32.03 -5.59 14.88
CA GLU A 158 30.91 -5.73 15.80
C GLU A 158 29.92 -4.55 15.65
N ASN A 159 28.61 -4.84 15.63
CA ASN A 159 27.52 -3.87 15.54
C ASN A 159 27.41 -3.08 14.22
N LYS A 160 28.14 -3.48 13.17
CA LYS A 160 28.03 -2.88 11.84
C LYS A 160 27.65 -3.91 10.79
N ALA A 161 26.92 -3.46 9.78
CA ALA A 161 26.60 -4.24 8.60
C ALA A 161 26.53 -3.31 7.38
N PHE A 162 26.53 -3.90 6.18
CA PHE A 162 26.22 -3.16 4.96
C PHE A 162 24.82 -3.49 4.49
N VAL A 163 24.07 -2.45 4.15
CA VAL A 163 22.76 -2.54 3.53
C VAL A 163 22.85 -1.97 2.12
N TYR A 164 22.48 -2.77 1.14
CA TYR A 164 22.42 -2.39 -0.26
C TYR A 164 20.97 -2.24 -0.68
N PHE A 165 20.62 -1.05 -1.16
CA PHE A 165 19.35 -0.78 -1.81
C PHE A 165 19.53 -0.97 -3.31
N VAL A 166 18.78 -1.91 -3.89
CA VAL A 166 18.98 -2.33 -5.28
C VAL A 166 17.72 -2.05 -6.09
N SER A 167 17.89 -1.29 -7.17
CA SER A 167 16.93 -1.21 -8.27
C SER A 167 17.32 -2.24 -9.31
N VAL A 168 16.56 -3.33 -9.37
CA VAL A 168 16.88 -4.45 -10.24
C VAL A 168 16.76 -4.09 -11.72
N GLN A 169 15.70 -3.37 -12.10
CA GLN A 169 15.44 -2.99 -13.50
C GLN A 169 16.46 -1.98 -14.02
N GLU A 170 16.77 -0.95 -13.22
CA GLU A 170 17.72 0.11 -13.59
C GLU A 170 19.18 -0.24 -13.28
N ARG A 171 19.43 -1.41 -12.66
CA ARG A 171 20.74 -1.86 -12.15
C ARG A 171 21.46 -0.82 -11.29
N LEU A 172 20.69 -0.09 -10.48
CA LEU A 172 21.25 0.86 -9.53
C LEU A 172 21.46 0.20 -8.19
N VAL A 173 22.64 0.40 -7.61
CA VAL A 173 23.01 -0.12 -6.29
C VAL A 173 23.52 1.02 -5.42
N PHE A 174 22.88 1.20 -4.27
CA PHE A 174 23.29 2.16 -3.26
C PHE A 174 23.64 1.43 -1.97
N ARG A 175 24.86 1.63 -1.47
CA ARG A 175 25.36 1.00 -0.26
C ARG A 175 25.29 1.99 0.89
N SER A 176 24.68 1.58 1.99
CA SER A 176 24.70 2.27 3.27
C SER A 176 25.36 1.37 4.31
N GLN A 177 26.26 1.92 5.12
CA GLN A 177 26.68 1.26 6.36
C GLN A 177 25.58 1.47 7.40
N ILE A 178 25.33 0.48 8.25
CA ILE A 178 24.49 0.65 9.42
C ILE A 178 25.32 0.52 10.70
N GLU A 179 24.87 1.20 11.75
CA GLU A 179 25.29 0.97 13.12
C GLU A 179 24.05 0.62 13.96
N THR A 180 24.10 -0.51 14.64
CA THR A 180 23.01 -0.94 15.53
C THR A 180 23.52 -1.84 16.66
N ARG A 181 22.93 -1.66 17.85
CA ARG A 181 23.19 -2.54 19.01
C ARG A 181 22.46 -3.87 18.91
N SER A 182 21.46 -3.97 18.05
CA SER A 182 20.61 -5.15 17.87
C SER A 182 21.06 -6.06 16.72
N LEU A 183 22.29 -5.84 16.19
CA LEU A 183 22.79 -6.63 15.06
C LEU A 183 22.90 -8.11 15.42
N LYS A 184 23.23 -8.41 16.67
CA LYS A 184 23.30 -9.78 17.15
C LYS A 184 21.92 -10.43 17.13
N GLU A 185 20.90 -9.77 17.65
CA GLU A 185 19.51 -10.25 17.65
C GLU A 185 19.03 -10.51 16.21
N PHE A 186 19.38 -9.63 15.26
CA PHE A 186 19.15 -9.88 13.83
C PHE A 186 19.84 -11.15 13.31
N LYS A 187 21.12 -11.34 13.63
CA LYS A 187 21.87 -12.52 13.21
C LYS A 187 21.29 -13.80 13.83
N ASP A 188 21.03 -13.79 15.13
CA ASP A 188 20.45 -14.93 15.84
C ASP A 188 19.10 -15.33 15.21
N HIS A 189 18.26 -14.35 14.85
CA HIS A 189 16.90 -14.56 14.32
C HIS A 189 16.84 -15.01 12.86
N TYR A 190 17.71 -14.49 11.98
CA TYR A 190 17.66 -14.77 10.54
C TYR A 190 18.83 -15.59 9.99
N VAL A 191 20.00 -15.56 10.61
CA VAL A 191 21.22 -16.18 10.07
C VAL A 191 21.55 -17.46 10.83
N GLU A 192 21.51 -17.44 12.17
CA GLU A 192 21.91 -18.59 12.99
C GLU A 192 20.80 -19.65 13.11
N ASP A 193 19.52 -19.26 13.18
CA ASP A 193 18.37 -20.18 13.25
C ASP A 193 17.64 -20.34 11.89
N ALA A 194 18.42 -20.51 10.81
CA ALA A 194 17.90 -20.65 9.44
C ALA A 194 16.88 -21.80 9.29
N ALA A 195 16.96 -22.82 10.15
CA ALA A 195 16.08 -23.99 10.16
C ALA A 195 14.61 -23.66 10.48
N ARG A 196 14.32 -22.48 11.06
CA ARG A 196 12.97 -21.98 11.32
C ARG A 196 12.27 -21.47 10.06
N LEU A 197 13.05 -21.09 9.04
CA LEU A 197 12.56 -20.59 7.76
C LEU A 197 12.26 -21.74 6.79
N GLU A 198 11.39 -21.49 5.83
CA GLU A 198 11.04 -22.50 4.83
C GLU A 198 12.12 -22.61 3.76
N PRO A 199 12.43 -23.80 3.22
CA PRO A 199 13.37 -23.94 2.12
C PRO A 199 12.79 -23.40 0.81
N TYR A 200 13.60 -22.64 0.08
CA TYR A 200 13.28 -22.10 -1.24
C TYR A 200 14.23 -22.66 -2.29
N ILE A 201 13.78 -22.64 -3.54
CA ILE A 201 14.61 -22.88 -4.71
C ILE A 201 14.72 -21.60 -5.54
N SER A 202 15.87 -21.39 -6.15
CA SER A 202 16.09 -20.28 -7.08
C SER A 202 15.93 -20.73 -8.53
N HIS A 203 15.36 -19.88 -9.37
CA HIS A 203 15.36 -20.04 -10.81
C HIS A 203 15.87 -18.79 -11.51
N GLN A 204 16.89 -18.93 -12.34
CA GLN A 204 17.43 -17.83 -13.13
C GLN A 204 16.54 -17.57 -14.34
N VAL A 205 15.85 -16.43 -14.35
CA VAL A 205 15.20 -15.94 -15.57
C VAL A 205 16.32 -15.51 -16.54
N PRO A 206 16.30 -15.94 -17.82
CA PRO A 206 17.34 -15.55 -18.76
C PRO A 206 17.37 -14.03 -18.90
N GLN A 207 18.55 -13.41 -18.76
CA GLN A 207 18.73 -11.94 -18.79
C GLN A 207 17.89 -11.16 -17.75
N GLY A 208 17.31 -11.87 -16.78
CA GLY A 208 16.43 -11.36 -15.74
C GLY A 208 16.96 -11.68 -14.35
N SER A 209 16.09 -11.58 -13.35
CA SER A 209 16.43 -11.81 -11.94
C SER A 209 16.27 -13.27 -11.52
N LEU A 210 16.81 -13.61 -10.35
CA LEU A 210 16.53 -14.88 -9.68
C LEU A 210 15.11 -14.83 -9.09
N LEU A 211 14.30 -15.84 -9.43
CA LEU A 211 13.00 -16.09 -8.82
C LEU A 211 13.18 -17.09 -7.68
N TYR A 212 12.50 -16.84 -6.56
CA TYR A 212 12.53 -17.73 -5.41
C TYR A 212 11.14 -18.25 -5.12
N VAL A 213 10.96 -19.57 -5.15
CA VAL A 213 9.70 -20.26 -4.85
C VAL A 213 9.92 -21.33 -3.77
N PRO A 214 8.93 -21.62 -2.90
CA PRO A 214 9.07 -22.64 -1.87
C PRO A 214 9.35 -24.01 -2.49
N LYS A 215 10.26 -24.74 -1.85
CA LYS A 215 10.69 -26.07 -2.30
C LYS A 215 9.60 -27.10 -2.09
N GLU A 216 8.94 -27.05 -0.93
CA GLU A 216 7.94 -28.03 -0.54
C GLU A 216 6.52 -27.61 -1.02
N PRO A 217 5.62 -28.57 -1.31
CA PRO A 217 4.21 -28.30 -1.58
C PRO A 217 3.53 -27.58 -0.38
N PRO A 218 3.03 -26.34 -0.56
CA PRO A 218 2.38 -25.63 0.53
C PRO A 218 0.93 -26.09 0.67
N VAL A 219 0.48 -26.29 1.92
CA VAL A 219 -0.89 -26.64 2.26
C VAL A 219 -1.58 -25.43 2.88
N LEU A 220 -2.60 -24.91 2.21
CA LEU A 220 -3.31 -23.68 2.59
C LEU A 220 -4.81 -23.93 2.69
N THR A 221 -5.46 -23.26 3.64
CA THR A 221 -6.90 -23.45 3.87
C THR A 221 -7.73 -22.49 3.02
N VAL A 222 -8.87 -22.97 2.51
CA VAL A 222 -9.92 -22.12 1.94
C VAL A 222 -10.62 -21.38 3.08
N GLN A 223 -10.58 -20.05 3.01
CA GLN A 223 -11.11 -19.19 4.06
C GLN A 223 -12.41 -18.55 3.60
N ASN A 224 -13.43 -18.59 4.46
CA ASN A 224 -14.71 -17.95 4.22
C ASN A 224 -14.93 -16.83 5.21
N TYR A 225 -15.50 -15.72 4.76
CA TYR A 225 -15.72 -14.52 5.56
C TYR A 225 -17.10 -13.94 5.33
N LEU A 226 -17.62 -13.25 6.34
CA LEU A 226 -18.79 -12.40 6.16
C LEU A 226 -18.35 -11.06 5.55
N SER A 227 -19.00 -10.67 4.45
CA SER A 227 -18.83 -9.33 3.91
C SER A 227 -19.74 -8.34 4.63
N LYS A 228 -19.19 -7.17 4.96
CA LYS A 228 -19.97 -6.01 5.40
C LYS A 228 -19.93 -4.95 4.32
N GLN A 229 -21.11 -4.58 3.80
CA GLN A 229 -21.20 -3.51 2.81
C GLN A 229 -21.16 -2.13 3.47
N ILE A 230 -20.38 -1.23 2.89
CA ILE A 230 -20.32 0.20 3.21
C ILE A 230 -21.31 0.91 2.30
N ASP A 231 -22.14 1.79 2.88
CA ASP A 231 -23.13 2.54 2.12
C ASP A 231 -22.46 3.50 1.13
N ALA A 232 -22.96 3.54 -0.10
CA ALA A 232 -22.52 4.44 -1.16
C ALA A 232 -22.61 5.92 -0.74
N GLU A 233 -23.58 6.27 0.12
CA GLU A 233 -23.70 7.62 0.69
C GLU A 233 -22.49 8.03 1.55
N THR A 234 -21.75 7.06 2.10
CA THR A 234 -20.50 7.33 2.83
C THR A 234 -19.40 7.75 1.87
N PHE A 235 -19.24 7.05 0.75
CA PHE A 235 -18.28 7.43 -0.28
C PHE A 235 -18.67 8.72 -0.99
N LYS A 236 -19.96 8.98 -1.19
CA LYS A 236 -20.46 10.26 -1.70
C LYS A 236 -19.95 11.43 -0.84
N ARG A 237 -20.00 11.28 0.49
CA ARG A 237 -19.52 12.31 1.42
C ARG A 237 -18.00 12.41 1.47
N ALA A 238 -17.28 11.31 1.26
CA ALA A 238 -15.82 11.29 1.27
C ALA A 238 -15.19 11.86 0.00
N LEU A 239 -15.82 11.64 -1.17
CA LEU A 239 -15.17 11.83 -2.46
C LEU A 239 -15.59 13.11 -3.20
N PHE A 240 -16.80 13.62 -2.94
CA PHE A 240 -17.26 14.86 -3.57
C PHE A 240 -16.97 16.07 -2.68
N ASN A 241 -16.51 17.15 -3.29
CA ASN A 241 -16.21 18.41 -2.61
C ASN A 241 -17.42 18.97 -1.83
N ASP A 242 -18.60 18.93 -2.45
CA ASP A 242 -19.86 19.31 -1.82
C ASP A 242 -20.93 18.24 -2.09
N PRO A 243 -21.14 17.30 -1.14
CA PRO A 243 -22.08 16.20 -1.29
C PRO A 243 -23.55 16.63 -1.43
N SER A 244 -23.90 17.88 -1.11
CA SER A 244 -25.28 18.38 -1.13
C SER A 244 -25.81 18.59 -2.55
N TYR A 245 -24.92 18.90 -3.50
CA TYR A 245 -25.28 19.06 -4.92
C TYR A 245 -25.27 17.74 -5.70
N VAL A 246 -24.85 16.65 -5.07
CA VAL A 246 -24.72 15.36 -5.73
C VAL A 246 -26.09 14.73 -5.94
N ARG A 247 -26.41 14.44 -7.20
CA ARG A 247 -27.62 13.75 -7.61
C ARG A 247 -27.34 12.28 -7.84
N ARG A 248 -28.31 11.42 -7.52
CA ARG A 248 -28.28 9.98 -7.76
C ARG A 248 -29.18 9.59 -8.93
N GLY A 249 -28.66 8.76 -9.82
CA GLY A 249 -29.40 8.02 -10.83
C GLY A 249 -29.09 6.53 -10.71
N SER A 250 -29.92 5.68 -11.33
CA SER A 250 -29.65 4.25 -11.40
C SER A 250 -30.04 3.72 -12.77
N ARG A 251 -29.16 2.92 -13.38
CA ARG A 251 -29.42 2.27 -14.67
C ARG A 251 -28.74 0.91 -14.72
N SER A 252 -29.51 -0.12 -15.06
CA SER A 252 -28.99 -1.48 -15.31
C SER A 252 -28.11 -2.05 -14.18
N GLY A 253 -28.48 -1.82 -12.92
CA GLY A 253 -27.69 -2.31 -11.77
C GLY A 253 -26.43 -1.50 -11.47
N ILE A 254 -26.29 -0.30 -12.04
CA ILE A 254 -25.24 0.64 -11.70
C ILE A 254 -25.90 1.88 -11.12
N ASP A 255 -25.56 2.19 -9.87
CA ASP A 255 -25.93 3.47 -9.28
C ASP A 255 -24.87 4.50 -9.64
N GLU A 256 -25.30 5.66 -10.11
CA GLU A 256 -24.43 6.77 -10.50
C GLU A 256 -24.76 7.99 -9.64
N TYR A 257 -23.72 8.60 -9.10
CA TYR A 257 -23.77 9.83 -8.31
C TYR A 257 -22.98 10.89 -9.05
N THR A 258 -23.50 12.10 -9.20
CA THR A 258 -22.79 13.18 -9.92
C THR A 258 -23.18 14.56 -9.41
N ASP A 259 -22.20 15.46 -9.35
CA ASP A 259 -22.39 16.91 -9.14
C ASP A 259 -22.42 17.70 -10.47
N GLY A 260 -22.41 17.00 -11.61
CA GLY A 260 -22.32 17.55 -12.96
C GLY A 260 -20.89 17.72 -13.49
N SER A 261 -19.87 17.66 -12.62
CA SER A 261 -18.46 17.76 -12.98
C SER A 261 -17.70 16.46 -12.77
N SER A 262 -18.03 15.72 -11.71
CA SER A 262 -17.45 14.42 -11.35
C SER A 262 -18.56 13.37 -11.24
N PHE A 263 -18.19 12.09 -11.31
CA PHE A 263 -19.15 11.00 -11.12
C PHE A 263 -18.56 9.86 -10.30
N MET A 264 -19.41 9.23 -9.50
CA MET A 264 -19.13 7.99 -8.77
C MET A 264 -20.12 6.93 -9.21
N ARG A 265 -19.62 5.77 -9.63
CA ARG A 265 -20.42 4.61 -10.00
C ARG A 265 -20.26 3.52 -8.96
N VAL A 266 -21.35 2.86 -8.63
CA VAL A 266 -21.37 1.69 -7.75
C VAL A 266 -21.90 0.52 -8.55
N ASN A 267 -21.05 -0.48 -8.77
CA ASN A 267 -21.45 -1.71 -9.41
C ASN A 267 -22.18 -2.59 -8.38
N SER A 268 -23.48 -2.81 -8.57
CA SER A 268 -24.28 -3.57 -7.60
C SER A 268 -23.91 -5.06 -7.54
N SER A 269 -23.31 -5.65 -8.58
CA SER A 269 -22.92 -7.07 -8.56
C SER A 269 -21.62 -7.29 -7.80
N THR A 270 -20.64 -6.42 -7.98
CA THR A 270 -19.28 -6.59 -7.42
C THR A 270 -19.05 -5.74 -6.17
N GLY A 271 -19.91 -4.76 -5.90
CA GLY A 271 -19.72 -3.75 -4.86
C GLY A 271 -18.57 -2.79 -5.15
N THR A 272 -17.99 -2.81 -6.35
CA THR A 272 -16.89 -1.91 -6.71
C THR A 272 -17.41 -0.48 -6.91
N ILE A 273 -16.71 0.47 -6.33
CA ILE A 273 -16.93 1.90 -6.46
C ILE A 273 -15.86 2.48 -7.35
N THR A 274 -16.27 3.26 -8.35
CA THR A 274 -15.37 4.00 -9.23
C THR A 274 -15.76 5.47 -9.22
N TYR A 275 -14.91 6.32 -8.68
CA TYR A 275 -15.02 7.79 -8.77
C TYR A 275 -14.10 8.32 -9.85
N VAL A 276 -14.59 9.26 -10.66
CA VAL A 276 -13.84 9.93 -11.71
C VAL A 276 -14.13 11.43 -11.68
N ASN A 277 -13.07 12.23 -11.78
CA ASN A 277 -13.10 13.68 -11.89
C ASN A 277 -12.44 14.11 -13.23
N PRO A 278 -13.24 14.24 -14.31
CA PRO A 278 -12.77 14.66 -15.63
C PRO A 278 -12.15 16.06 -15.71
N ALA A 279 -12.25 16.89 -14.67
CA ALA A 279 -11.58 18.18 -14.64
C ALA A 279 -10.05 18.04 -14.45
N GLU A 280 -9.59 16.89 -13.97
CA GLU A 280 -8.16 16.54 -13.89
C GLU A 280 -7.74 15.73 -15.12
N THR A 281 -6.45 15.77 -15.44
CA THR A 281 -5.83 14.86 -16.41
C THR A 281 -4.77 14.03 -15.72
N PRO A 282 -4.67 12.71 -15.96
CA PRO A 282 -3.61 11.88 -15.40
C PRO A 282 -2.23 12.49 -15.65
N GLN A 283 -1.48 12.71 -14.59
CA GLN A 283 -0.19 13.36 -14.65
C GLN A 283 0.80 12.69 -13.70
N SER A 284 1.97 12.36 -14.26
CA SER A 284 3.08 11.81 -13.50
C SER A 284 3.64 12.82 -12.49
N MET A 285 4.08 12.34 -11.34
CA MET A 285 4.77 13.11 -10.31
C MET A 285 5.88 12.24 -9.66
N PRO A 286 6.80 12.83 -8.88
CA PRO A 286 7.78 12.05 -8.13
C PRO A 286 7.10 10.97 -7.27
N LEU A 287 7.65 9.75 -7.28
CA LEU A 287 6.98 8.58 -6.70
C LEU A 287 6.77 8.71 -5.18
N ASP A 288 7.68 9.39 -4.48
CA ASP A 288 7.54 9.70 -3.05
C ASP A 288 6.34 10.61 -2.78
N GLN A 289 6.15 11.64 -3.62
CA GLN A 289 4.98 12.52 -3.54
C GLN A 289 3.69 11.77 -3.91
N LEU A 290 3.73 10.89 -4.90
CA LEU A 290 2.58 10.07 -5.30
C LEU A 290 2.14 9.16 -4.14
N ILE A 291 3.08 8.46 -3.50
CA ILE A 291 2.81 7.60 -2.35
C ILE A 291 2.24 8.40 -1.19
N GLU A 292 2.87 9.52 -0.81
CA GLU A 292 2.40 10.39 0.27
C GLU A 292 0.98 10.92 0.01
N LYS A 293 0.76 11.51 -1.17
CA LYS A 293 -0.53 12.07 -1.58
C LYS A 293 -1.63 11.01 -1.57
N SER A 294 -1.30 9.81 -2.07
CA SER A 294 -2.22 8.67 -2.11
C SER A 294 -2.62 8.15 -0.74
N ILE A 295 -1.66 8.02 0.19
CA ILE A 295 -1.94 7.58 1.56
C ILE A 295 -2.76 8.62 2.32
N ASN A 296 -2.38 9.90 2.21
CA ASN A 296 -3.09 11.01 2.84
C ASN A 296 -4.53 11.09 2.34
N PHE A 297 -4.76 10.98 1.04
CA PHE A 297 -6.10 10.98 0.47
C PHE A 297 -7.01 9.91 1.09
N VAL A 298 -6.52 8.68 1.29
CA VAL A 298 -7.29 7.62 1.94
C VAL A 298 -7.45 7.90 3.44
N ASN A 299 -6.42 8.40 4.10
CA ASN A 299 -6.45 8.75 5.53
C ASN A 299 -7.43 9.91 5.84
N ASP A 300 -7.63 10.85 4.93
CA ASP A 300 -8.54 12.00 5.10
C ASP A 300 -10.01 11.59 5.32
N HIS A 301 -10.39 10.38 4.89
CA HIS A 301 -11.70 9.79 5.14
C HIS A 301 -11.62 8.44 5.88
N LYS A 302 -10.51 8.22 6.60
CA LYS A 302 -10.19 6.99 7.34
C LYS A 302 -10.47 5.74 6.50
N GLY A 303 -10.07 5.74 5.24
CA GLY A 303 -10.56 4.82 4.23
C GLY A 303 -10.01 3.39 4.31
N TRP A 304 -9.08 3.07 5.21
CA TRP A 304 -8.51 1.72 5.32
C TRP A 304 -9.43 0.82 6.14
N VAL A 305 -9.95 -0.25 5.54
CA VAL A 305 -10.97 -1.13 6.19
C VAL A 305 -10.50 -2.55 6.44
N ASP A 306 -9.50 -3.01 5.67
CA ASP A 306 -8.87 -4.32 5.78
C ASP A 306 -7.34 -4.16 5.60
N ASP A 307 -6.58 -5.25 5.53
CA ASP A 307 -5.13 -5.18 5.35
C ASP A 307 -4.71 -4.92 3.90
N TYR A 308 -4.45 -3.65 3.59
CA TYR A 308 -3.94 -3.23 2.29
C TYR A 308 -2.44 -2.91 2.37
N ARG A 309 -1.69 -3.33 1.35
CA ARG A 309 -0.26 -3.03 1.20
C ARG A 309 0.02 -2.49 -0.20
N LEU A 310 1.00 -1.60 -0.32
CA LEU A 310 1.43 -1.03 -1.60
C LEU A 310 1.86 -2.17 -2.53
N PHE A 311 1.30 -2.19 -3.74
CA PHE A 311 1.49 -3.30 -4.66
C PHE A 311 1.80 -2.86 -6.09
N THR A 312 1.33 -1.67 -6.50
CA THR A 312 1.61 -1.08 -7.81
C THR A 312 2.01 0.38 -7.59
N ALA A 313 3.27 0.71 -7.82
CA ALA A 313 3.76 2.08 -7.73
C ALA A 313 5.12 2.17 -8.44
N GLU A 314 5.16 2.78 -9.63
CA GLU A 314 6.38 2.87 -10.42
C GLU A 314 6.71 4.32 -10.79
N PRO A 315 8.02 4.69 -10.88
CA PRO A 315 8.42 6.02 -11.30
C PRO A 315 7.86 6.37 -12.69
N GLY A 316 7.46 7.63 -12.87
CA GLY A 316 6.96 8.10 -14.16
C GLY A 316 5.49 7.76 -14.41
N LEU A 317 4.85 6.92 -13.59
CA LEU A 317 3.42 6.65 -13.68
C LEU A 317 2.59 7.61 -12.81
N SER A 318 1.30 7.71 -13.12
CA SER A 318 0.31 8.47 -12.33
C SER A 318 -0.62 7.57 -11.53
N ASN A 319 -0.54 6.25 -11.74
CA ASN A 319 -1.34 5.26 -11.04
C ASN A 319 -0.57 4.66 -9.86
N ILE A 320 -1.31 4.40 -8.79
CA ILE A 320 -0.83 3.75 -7.57
C ILE A 320 -1.93 2.82 -7.06
N GLY A 321 -1.54 1.65 -6.58
CA GLY A 321 -2.45 0.59 -6.17
C GLY A 321 -2.00 -0.11 -4.90
N TYR A 322 -2.98 -0.39 -4.04
CA TYR A 322 -2.81 -1.17 -2.82
C TYR A 322 -3.64 -2.44 -2.95
N ARG A 323 -3.03 -3.56 -2.60
CA ARG A 323 -3.66 -4.87 -2.67
C ARG A 323 -4.03 -5.34 -1.29
N LEU A 324 -5.18 -5.98 -1.18
CA LEU A 324 -5.62 -6.68 0.03
C LEU A 324 -4.69 -7.88 0.29
N PHE A 325 -4.34 -8.11 1.55
CA PHE A 325 -3.63 -9.29 2.02
C PHE A 325 -4.51 -10.06 3.01
N SER A 326 -4.49 -11.39 2.92
CA SER A 326 -5.01 -12.26 3.97
C SER A 326 -3.83 -12.92 4.67
N GLY A 327 -3.43 -12.32 5.80
CA GLY A 327 -2.18 -12.65 6.50
C GLY A 327 -0.98 -12.50 5.58
N ASP A 328 -0.37 -13.64 5.24
CA ASP A 328 0.91 -13.69 4.54
C ASP A 328 0.78 -13.49 3.02
N PHE A 329 -0.42 -13.66 2.47
CA PHE A 329 -0.61 -13.78 1.03
C PHE A 329 -1.46 -12.65 0.42
N PRO A 330 -1.05 -12.11 -0.75
CA PRO A 330 -1.86 -11.15 -1.49
C PRO A 330 -3.14 -11.80 -2.00
N VAL A 331 -4.20 -11.00 -2.07
CA VAL A 331 -5.49 -11.41 -2.62
C VAL A 331 -5.64 -10.85 -4.03
N PHE A 332 -6.12 -11.69 -4.94
CA PHE A 332 -6.38 -11.41 -6.34
C PHE A 332 -7.84 -11.68 -6.63
N ASP A 333 -8.37 -10.98 -7.64
CA ASP A 333 -9.72 -11.19 -8.10
C ASP A 333 -9.87 -10.70 -9.55
N SER A 334 -11.03 -10.95 -10.15
CA SER A 334 -11.34 -10.58 -11.54
C SER A 334 -12.20 -9.33 -11.68
N GLN A 335 -12.60 -8.71 -10.56
CA GLN A 335 -13.63 -7.67 -10.46
C GLN A 335 -13.17 -6.42 -9.68
N SER A 336 -11.86 -6.26 -9.47
CA SER A 336 -11.23 -5.17 -8.68
C SER A 336 -11.73 -5.08 -7.22
N MET A 337 -12.12 -6.20 -6.61
CA MET A 337 -12.61 -6.25 -5.22
C MET A 337 -11.46 -6.26 -4.19
N ALA A 338 -10.30 -6.80 -4.55
CA ALA A 338 -9.13 -6.94 -3.69
C ALA A 338 -8.10 -5.82 -3.89
N GLU A 339 -8.45 -4.75 -4.62
CA GLU A 339 -7.55 -3.64 -4.93
C GLU A 339 -8.20 -2.29 -4.57
N LEU A 340 -7.38 -1.38 -4.06
CA LEU A 340 -7.67 0.05 -3.96
C LEU A 340 -6.71 0.75 -4.91
N SER A 341 -7.22 1.32 -5.99
CA SER A 341 -6.41 1.96 -7.02
C SER A 341 -6.75 3.44 -7.17
N GLN A 342 -5.71 4.21 -7.49
CA GLN A 342 -5.79 5.65 -7.67
C GLN A 342 -5.05 6.04 -8.94
N ILE A 343 -5.57 7.04 -9.65
CA ILE A 343 -4.90 7.73 -10.74
C ILE A 343 -4.93 9.21 -10.43
N TRP A 344 -3.77 9.85 -10.40
CA TRP A 344 -3.63 11.24 -9.98
C TRP A 344 -3.46 12.21 -11.14
N GLY A 345 -4.11 13.37 -11.02
CA GLY A 345 -3.75 14.58 -11.75
C GLY A 345 -2.81 15.46 -10.94
N GLN A 346 -2.56 16.67 -11.47
CA GLN A 346 -1.68 17.65 -10.82
C GLN A 346 -2.17 18.00 -9.42
N ASP A 347 -3.43 18.43 -9.31
CA ASP A 347 -3.96 18.99 -8.07
C ASP A 347 -4.80 17.95 -7.32
N ARG A 348 -5.74 17.28 -8.01
CA ARG A 348 -6.66 16.32 -7.38
C ARG A 348 -6.57 14.93 -7.99
N ILE A 349 -7.23 13.98 -7.33
CA ILE A 349 -7.38 12.63 -7.86
C ILE A 349 -8.23 12.68 -9.13
N TYR A 350 -7.76 12.02 -10.19
CA TYR A 350 -8.50 11.85 -11.44
C TYR A 350 -9.47 10.68 -11.33
N GLN A 351 -9.00 9.54 -10.81
CA GLN A 351 -9.81 8.35 -10.64
C GLN A 351 -9.46 7.63 -9.33
N TYR A 352 -10.49 7.12 -8.66
CA TYR A 352 -10.39 6.29 -7.47
C TYR A 352 -11.28 5.06 -7.61
N GLU A 353 -10.73 3.87 -7.42
CA GLU A 353 -11.48 2.62 -7.48
C GLU A 353 -11.20 1.74 -6.27
N ARG A 354 -12.26 1.15 -5.69
CA ARG A 354 -12.16 0.21 -4.57
C ARG A 354 -13.42 -0.60 -4.38
N SER A 355 -13.33 -1.68 -3.61
CA SER A 355 -14.50 -2.35 -3.05
C SER A 355 -15.23 -1.51 -2.01
N SER A 356 -16.56 -1.64 -1.98
CA SER A 356 -17.43 -1.19 -0.88
C SER A 356 -17.66 -2.26 0.19
N PHE A 357 -17.02 -3.42 0.08
CA PHE A 357 -17.08 -4.47 1.09
C PHE A 357 -15.89 -4.39 2.04
N ILE A 358 -16.16 -4.73 3.30
CA ILE A 358 -15.17 -5.04 4.33
C ILE A 358 -15.19 -6.56 4.49
N VAL A 359 -14.03 -7.20 4.36
CA VAL A 359 -13.92 -8.67 4.41
C VAL A 359 -13.99 -9.19 5.85
N GLN A 360 -13.66 -8.36 6.85
CA GLN A 360 -13.62 -8.76 8.26
C GLN A 360 -12.64 -9.92 8.51
N LEU A 361 -11.40 -9.74 8.04
CA LEU A 361 -10.34 -10.76 8.11
C LEU A 361 -10.07 -11.28 9.54
N ASP A 362 -10.44 -10.52 10.56
CA ASP A 362 -10.35 -10.88 11.98
C ASP A 362 -11.37 -11.93 12.43
N LYS A 363 -12.38 -12.25 11.60
CA LYS A 363 -13.50 -13.14 11.92
C LYS A 363 -13.76 -14.17 10.81
N PRO A 364 -12.83 -15.12 10.58
CA PRO A 364 -13.05 -16.19 9.63
C PRO A 364 -14.24 -17.06 10.07
N LEU A 365 -15.07 -17.43 9.11
CA LEU A 365 -16.03 -18.53 9.24
C LEU A 365 -15.27 -19.87 9.34
N PRO A 366 -15.91 -20.94 9.83
CA PRO A 366 -15.29 -22.25 9.89
C PRO A 366 -14.66 -22.61 8.53
N PRO A 367 -13.38 -23.03 8.51
CA PRO A 367 -12.71 -23.38 7.26
C PRO A 367 -13.41 -24.55 6.59
N GLU A 368 -13.47 -24.53 5.26
CA GLU A 368 -14.06 -25.64 4.48
C GLU A 368 -13.06 -26.78 4.32
N GLU A 369 -12.03 -26.54 3.50
CA GLU A 369 -11.07 -27.55 3.06
C GLU A 369 -9.64 -26.99 3.03
N SER A 370 -8.65 -27.87 3.20
CA SER A 370 -7.25 -27.55 2.91
C SER A 370 -6.91 -27.95 1.48
N VAL A 371 -6.22 -27.06 0.78
CA VAL A 371 -5.73 -27.22 -0.58
C VAL A 371 -4.22 -27.37 -0.52
N GLU A 372 -3.73 -28.51 -0.99
CA GLU A 372 -2.30 -28.72 -1.24
C GLU A 372 -1.98 -28.19 -2.63
N LEU A 373 -1.17 -27.12 -2.70
CA LEU A 373 -0.68 -26.60 -3.97
C LEU A 373 0.53 -27.40 -4.43
N LYS A 374 0.80 -27.40 -5.73
CA LYS A 374 2.03 -27.95 -6.28
C LYS A 374 3.26 -27.26 -5.66
N SER A 375 4.37 -27.99 -5.57
CA SER A 375 5.64 -27.40 -5.18
C SER A 375 6.01 -26.23 -6.09
N GLY A 376 6.81 -25.29 -5.59
CA GLY A 376 7.25 -24.13 -6.38
C GLY A 376 7.93 -24.54 -7.69
N GLN A 377 8.73 -25.61 -7.67
CA GLN A 377 9.40 -26.13 -8.87
C GLN A 377 8.41 -26.62 -9.93
N GLU A 378 7.40 -27.39 -9.51
CA GLU A 378 6.39 -27.93 -10.42
C GLU A 378 5.50 -26.84 -11.00
N ALA A 379 5.11 -25.87 -10.17
CA ALA A 379 4.32 -24.74 -10.59
C ALA A 379 5.10 -23.85 -11.56
N LEU A 380 6.37 -23.56 -11.26
CA LEU A 380 7.24 -22.79 -12.14
C LEU A 380 7.48 -23.49 -13.48
N ASN A 381 7.72 -24.81 -13.45
CA ASN A 381 7.84 -25.60 -14.67
C ASN A 381 6.57 -25.55 -15.52
N GLN A 382 5.38 -25.48 -14.91
CA GLN A 382 4.16 -25.28 -15.69
C GLN A 382 4.13 -23.92 -16.37
N VAL A 383 4.44 -22.84 -15.64
CA VAL A 383 4.45 -21.47 -16.18
C VAL A 383 5.42 -21.37 -17.37
N ILE A 384 6.64 -21.86 -17.22
CA ILE A 384 7.69 -21.75 -18.27
C ILE A 384 7.35 -22.58 -19.51
N ASN A 385 6.57 -23.66 -19.35
CA ASN A 385 6.15 -24.52 -20.46
C ASN A 385 4.84 -24.06 -21.14
N LEU A 386 4.24 -22.94 -20.71
CA LEU A 386 3.08 -22.37 -21.41
C LEU A 386 3.52 -21.77 -22.76
N GLU A 387 2.89 -22.21 -23.85
CA GLU A 387 3.17 -21.70 -25.21
C GLU A 387 2.94 -20.17 -25.34
N SER A 388 2.10 -19.60 -24.48
CA SER A 388 1.71 -18.19 -24.51
C SER A 388 2.67 -17.26 -23.75
N ILE A 389 3.73 -17.78 -23.13
CA ILE A 389 4.65 -17.02 -22.28
C ILE A 389 6.04 -17.02 -22.88
N ASP A 390 6.63 -15.82 -23.00
CA ASP A 390 8.08 -15.66 -23.11
C ASP A 390 8.69 -15.67 -21.69
N PRO A 391 9.54 -16.65 -21.33
CA PRO A 391 10.18 -16.68 -20.01
C PRO A 391 10.94 -15.40 -19.65
N LEU A 392 11.41 -14.63 -20.64
CA LEU A 392 12.10 -13.34 -20.42
C LEU A 392 11.21 -12.27 -19.78
N LEU A 393 9.89 -12.39 -19.93
CA LEU A 393 8.91 -11.44 -19.40
C LEU A 393 8.31 -11.89 -18.06
N LEU A 394 8.75 -13.05 -17.55
CA LEU A 394 8.39 -13.52 -16.22
C LEU A 394 9.22 -12.75 -15.18
N THR A 395 8.52 -11.98 -14.34
CA THR A 395 9.16 -11.06 -13.39
C THR A 395 9.00 -11.49 -11.94
N ASP A 396 7.96 -12.27 -11.64
CA ASP A 396 7.72 -12.79 -10.29
C ASP A 396 6.80 -14.02 -10.32
N MET A 397 6.84 -14.81 -9.25
CA MET A 397 5.94 -15.92 -8.99
C MET A 397 5.76 -16.11 -7.49
N ARG A 398 4.51 -16.18 -7.04
CA ARG A 398 4.17 -16.33 -5.63
C ARG A 398 2.78 -16.95 -5.45
N ILE A 399 2.49 -17.37 -4.23
CA ILE A 399 1.16 -17.83 -3.84
C ILE A 399 0.29 -16.62 -3.49
N GLY A 400 -1.00 -16.72 -3.80
CA GLY A 400 -2.00 -15.73 -3.45
C GLY A 400 -3.37 -16.37 -3.30
N TYR A 401 -4.32 -15.62 -2.76
CA TYR A 401 -5.72 -16.03 -2.68
C TYR A 401 -6.52 -15.45 -3.85
N GLU A 402 -7.39 -16.24 -4.46
CA GLU A 402 -8.47 -15.75 -5.31
C GLU A 402 -9.68 -15.42 -4.44
N MET A 403 -10.15 -14.18 -4.51
CA MET A 403 -11.38 -13.75 -3.88
C MET A 403 -12.56 -13.97 -4.82
N THR A 404 -13.58 -14.65 -4.31
CA THR A 404 -14.90 -14.74 -4.96
C THR A 404 -16.00 -14.32 -3.99
N LEU A 405 -17.06 -13.72 -4.52
CA LEU A 405 -18.23 -13.28 -3.77
C LEU A 405 -19.42 -14.16 -4.15
N GLU A 406 -20.10 -14.72 -3.15
CA GLU A 406 -21.31 -15.51 -3.39
C GLU A 406 -22.38 -14.66 -4.10
N GLN A 407 -22.86 -15.11 -5.26
CA GLN A 407 -23.72 -14.29 -6.12
C GLN A 407 -25.12 -14.03 -5.55
N ASP A 408 -25.69 -14.99 -4.82
CA ASP A 408 -27.08 -14.92 -4.37
C ASP A 408 -27.26 -13.95 -3.19
N SER A 409 -26.51 -14.17 -2.11
CA SER A 409 -26.64 -13.34 -0.91
C SER A 409 -25.62 -12.21 -0.83
N ARG A 410 -24.47 -12.34 -1.52
CA ARG A 410 -23.31 -11.45 -1.41
C ARG A 410 -22.84 -11.25 0.03
N LYS A 411 -23.13 -12.21 0.91
CA LYS A 411 -22.73 -12.17 2.32
C LYS A 411 -21.46 -12.96 2.59
N ILE A 412 -21.10 -13.88 1.71
CA ILE A 412 -19.95 -14.76 1.91
C ILE A 412 -18.89 -14.44 0.85
N LEU A 413 -17.71 -14.08 1.33
CA LEU A 413 -16.49 -13.97 0.53
C LEU A 413 -15.63 -15.21 0.77
N THR A 414 -15.17 -15.82 -0.30
CA THR A 414 -14.31 -17.01 -0.26
C THR A 414 -12.93 -16.64 -0.80
N LEU A 415 -11.88 -17.00 -0.04
CA LEU A 415 -10.49 -16.88 -0.42
C LEU A 415 -9.93 -18.28 -0.69
N LYS A 416 -9.68 -18.62 -1.96
CA LYS A 416 -9.12 -19.92 -2.37
C LYS A 416 -7.66 -19.75 -2.82
N PRO A 417 -6.69 -20.52 -2.29
CA PRO A 417 -5.28 -20.31 -2.60
C PRO A 417 -4.92 -20.83 -4.01
N PHE A 418 -4.05 -20.11 -4.71
CA PHE A 418 -3.49 -20.50 -6.01
C PHE A 418 -2.07 -19.97 -6.20
N TRP A 419 -1.37 -20.55 -7.17
CA TRP A 419 -0.15 -19.99 -7.72
C TRP A 419 -0.47 -18.82 -8.65
N TYR A 420 0.26 -17.73 -8.50
CA TYR A 420 0.22 -16.56 -9.37
C TYR A 420 1.61 -16.24 -9.91
N TYR A 421 1.66 -15.78 -11.15
CA TYR A 421 2.90 -15.33 -11.79
C TYR A 421 2.68 -13.96 -12.43
N GLN A 422 3.73 -13.13 -12.39
CA GLN A 422 3.72 -11.81 -13.00
C GLN A 422 4.40 -11.85 -14.36
N TYR A 423 3.61 -11.67 -15.40
CA TYR A 423 4.05 -11.68 -16.79
C TYR A 423 3.84 -10.30 -17.40
N ASN A 424 4.93 -9.66 -17.84
CA ASN A 424 4.90 -8.32 -18.44
C ASN A 424 4.12 -7.29 -17.58
N GLY A 425 4.38 -7.29 -16.27
CA GLY A 425 3.74 -6.41 -15.30
C GLY A 425 2.33 -6.82 -14.85
N VAL A 426 1.71 -7.84 -15.48
CA VAL A 426 0.35 -8.30 -15.16
C VAL A 426 0.39 -9.61 -14.37
N TRP A 427 -0.34 -9.65 -13.26
CA TRP A 427 -0.52 -10.86 -12.47
C TRP A 427 -1.55 -11.80 -13.09
N GLN A 428 -1.17 -13.07 -13.23
CA GLN A 428 -1.99 -14.11 -13.81
C GLN A 428 -2.04 -15.31 -12.87
N LYS A 429 -3.22 -15.92 -12.77
CA LYS A 429 -3.44 -17.16 -12.03
C LYS A 429 -2.91 -18.34 -12.84
N LEU A 430 -2.11 -19.19 -12.22
CA LEU A 430 -1.75 -20.47 -12.79
C LEU A 430 -2.94 -21.42 -12.68
N VAL A 431 -3.67 -21.57 -13.80
CA VAL A 431 -4.77 -22.53 -13.88
C VAL A 431 -4.18 -23.92 -13.89
N THR A 432 -4.42 -24.65 -12.81
CA THR A 432 -4.06 -26.06 -12.73
C THR A 432 -5.22 -26.86 -13.33
N ASP A 433 -4.94 -27.75 -14.28
CA ASP A 433 -5.95 -28.63 -14.90
C ASP A 433 -6.47 -29.63 -13.85
N GLU A 434 -7.30 -29.17 -12.91
CA GLU A 434 -8.03 -30.02 -11.98
C GLU A 434 -9.24 -30.58 -12.73
N ARG A 435 -9.08 -31.80 -13.24
CA ARG A 435 -10.13 -32.72 -13.72
C ARG A 435 -11.33 -32.02 -14.39
N ARG A 436 -11.32 -31.99 -15.73
CA ARG A 436 -12.59 -32.04 -16.47
C ARG A 436 -13.48 -33.11 -15.81
N PRO A 437 -14.73 -32.80 -15.41
CA PRO A 437 -15.66 -33.86 -15.08
C PRO A 437 -15.70 -34.75 -16.31
N VAL A 438 -15.44 -36.04 -16.13
CA VAL A 438 -15.76 -37.03 -17.14
C VAL A 438 -17.25 -36.86 -17.38
N ASP A 439 -17.61 -36.26 -18.53
CA ASP A 439 -18.96 -36.37 -19.09
C ASP A 439 -19.20 -37.86 -19.33
N GLY A 440 -19.67 -38.51 -18.27
CA GLY A 440 -20.15 -39.86 -18.28
C GLY A 440 -21.65 -39.80 -18.37
N LEU A 441 -22.19 -39.55 -19.55
CA LEU A 441 -23.47 -40.11 -19.98
C LEU A 441 -23.41 -40.35 -21.50
N GLU A 442 -23.45 -41.63 -21.84
CA GLU A 442 -23.90 -42.16 -23.14
C GLU A 442 -25.28 -41.64 -23.53
#